data_AF-A0A951L680-F1
#
_entry.id   AF-A0A951L680-F1
#
_cell.length_a   1.000
_cell.length_b   1.000
_cell.length_c   1.000
_cell.angle_alpha   90.00
_cell.angle_beta   90.00
_cell.angle_gamma   90.00
#
_symmetry.space_group_name_H-M   'P 1'
#
loop_
_entity.id
_entity.type
_entity.pdbx_description
1 polymer ?
#
loop_
_entity_poly.entity_id
_entity_poly.type
_entity_poly.pdbx_seq_one_letter_code
_entity_poly.pdbx_strand_id
1 'polypeptide(L)'
;MRAGDAYERATAWRRRRPVLDPAAQLSTALPPTPAPDAVTDPAIRATVLAACERAGLSLNEEQIAMVCGAAPYVTAMTHWLRRKRDFREEPANIFQFPT
;
A
#
# COMPACT_ATOMS: atom_id res chain seq x y z
N MET A 1 -18.71 -12.68 20.34
CA MET A 1 -19.23 -11.55 19.54
C MET A 1 -20.57 -11.07 20.12
N ARG A 2 -20.60 -10.01 20.95
CA ARG A 2 -21.86 -9.49 21.56
C ARG A 2 -22.08 -7.98 21.36
N ALA A 3 -21.01 -7.21 21.22
CA ALA A 3 -21.09 -5.75 21.06
C ALA A 3 -21.72 -5.33 19.72
N GLY A 4 -21.40 -6.03 18.63
CA GLY A 4 -21.98 -5.74 17.30
C GLY A 4 -23.49 -5.92 17.25
N ASP A 5 -24.01 -7.05 17.75
CA ASP A 5 -25.46 -7.33 17.79
C ASP A 5 -26.23 -6.35 18.70
N ALA A 6 -25.68 -5.99 19.86
CA ALA A 6 -26.28 -4.98 20.73
C ALA A 6 -26.35 -3.59 20.08
N TYR A 7 -25.28 -3.16 19.39
CA TYR A 7 -25.23 -1.89 18.66
C TYR A 7 -26.23 -1.87 17.50
N GLU A 8 -26.35 -2.97 16.75
CA GLU A 8 -27.31 -3.10 15.65
C GLU A 8 -28.77 -3.12 16.10
N ARG A 9 -29.06 -3.69 17.28
CA ARG A 9 -30.42 -3.62 17.87
C ARG A 9 -30.75 -2.24 18.42
N ALA A 10 -29.76 -1.55 19.00
CA ALA A 10 -29.93 -0.23 19.58
C ALA A 10 -30.02 0.89 18.53
N THR A 11 -29.42 0.71 17.35
CA THR A 11 -29.42 1.71 16.28
C THR A 11 -29.99 1.15 15.00
N ALA A 12 -31.06 1.79 14.48
CA ALA A 12 -31.64 1.47 13.19
C ALA A 12 -30.76 1.92 12.00
N TRP A 13 -29.44 2.01 12.18
CA TRP A 13 -28.50 2.59 11.23
C TRP A 13 -28.56 1.88 9.86
N ARG A 14 -28.80 0.56 9.84
CA ARG A 14 -29.01 -0.22 8.60
C ARG A 14 -30.26 0.16 7.81
N ARG A 15 -31.28 0.76 8.46
CA ARG A 15 -32.49 1.27 7.79
C ARG A 15 -32.26 2.63 7.12
N ARG A 16 -31.25 3.38 7.55
CA ARG A 16 -30.88 4.67 6.96
C ARG A 16 -29.98 4.43 5.74
N ARG A 17 -30.58 4.03 4.62
CA ARG A 17 -29.85 3.95 3.35
C ARG A 17 -29.75 5.34 2.73
N PRO A 18 -28.59 5.70 2.13
CA PRO A 18 -28.50 6.88 1.29
C PRO A 18 -29.50 6.76 0.13
N VAL A 19 -30.21 7.85 -0.18
CA VAL A 19 -31.01 7.93 -1.40
C VAL A 19 -30.04 8.08 -2.57
N LEU A 20 -30.01 7.10 -3.46
CA LEU A 20 -29.20 7.15 -4.67
C LEU A 20 -30.04 7.75 -5.78
N ASP A 21 -29.55 8.82 -6.41
CA ASP A 21 -30.16 9.40 -7.61
C ASP A 21 -29.74 8.56 -8.83
N PRO A 22 -30.67 7.86 -9.50
CA PRO A 22 -30.36 7.02 -10.66
C PRO A 22 -29.96 7.84 -11.90
N ALA A 23 -30.24 9.15 -11.93
CA ALA A 23 -29.84 10.06 -13.00
C ALA A 23 -28.56 10.84 -12.67
N ALA A 24 -28.00 10.67 -11.46
CA ALA A 24 -26.78 11.37 -11.07
C ALA A 24 -25.60 10.94 -11.94
N GLN A 25 -24.95 11.93 -12.55
CA GLN A 25 -23.68 11.73 -13.23
C GLN A 25 -22.60 11.50 -12.18
N LEU A 26 -22.10 10.27 -12.12
CA LEU A 26 -20.95 9.93 -11.29
C LEU A 26 -19.70 10.50 -11.94
N SER A 27 -18.89 11.22 -11.15
CA SER A 27 -17.57 11.65 -11.60
C SER A 27 -16.69 10.43 -11.83
N THR A 28 -16.13 10.32 -13.04
CA THR A 28 -15.05 9.39 -13.36
C THR A 28 -13.67 10.01 -13.12
N ALA A 29 -13.63 11.26 -12.65
CA ALA A 29 -12.37 11.91 -12.33
C ALA A 29 -11.66 11.13 -11.22
N LEU A 30 -10.35 10.95 -11.39
CA LEU A 30 -9.53 10.37 -10.33
C LEU A 30 -9.62 11.27 -9.08
N PRO A 31 -9.69 10.68 -7.88
CA PRO A 31 -9.52 11.47 -6.66
C PRO A 31 -8.13 12.14 -6.69
N PRO A 32 -8.00 13.32 -6.07
CA PRO A 32 -6.71 14.00 -6.01
C PRO A 32 -5.68 13.10 -5.31
N THR A 33 -4.52 12.91 -5.94
CA THR A 33 -3.39 12.21 -5.33
C THR A 33 -2.85 13.07 -4.19
N PRO A 34 -2.77 12.57 -2.95
CA PRO A 34 -2.16 13.31 -1.86
C PRO A 34 -0.68 13.57 -2.18
N ALA A 35 -0.22 14.79 -1.93
CA ALA A 35 1.17 15.14 -2.12
C ALA A 35 2.05 14.27 -1.20
N PRO A 36 3.14 13.68 -1.70
CA PRO A 36 4.03 12.90 -0.87
C PRO A 36 4.76 13.80 0.12
N ASP A 37 5.00 13.29 1.32
CA ASP A 37 5.87 13.96 2.29
C ASP A 37 7.26 14.15 1.67
N ALA A 38 7.81 15.36 1.79
CA ALA A 38 9.10 15.68 1.21
C ALA A 38 10.22 14.91 1.94
N VAL A 39 10.80 13.92 1.28
CA VAL A 39 12.03 13.29 1.74
C VAL A 39 13.21 14.12 1.27
N THR A 40 13.81 14.83 2.22
CA THR A 40 14.94 15.75 2.01
C THR A 40 16.30 15.05 2.07
N ASP A 41 16.35 13.77 2.45
CA ASP A 41 17.60 13.02 2.50
C ASP A 41 18.10 12.66 1.08
N PRO A 42 19.23 13.24 0.63
CA PRO A 42 19.77 12.97 -0.70
C PRO A 42 20.24 11.52 -0.87
N ALA A 43 20.62 10.82 0.21
CA ALA A 43 21.09 9.44 0.14
C ALA A 43 19.93 8.46 -0.17
N ILE A 44 18.75 8.70 0.41
CA ILE A 44 17.54 7.93 0.10
C ILE A 44 17.15 8.14 -1.35
N ARG A 45 17.14 9.39 -1.81
CA ARG A 45 16.83 9.73 -3.20
C ARG A 45 17.77 9.04 -4.20
N ALA A 46 19.08 9.09 -3.96
CA ALA A 46 20.06 8.41 -4.81
C ALA A 46 19.83 6.89 -4.88
N THR A 47 19.52 6.27 -3.73
CA THR A 47 19.23 4.82 -3.64
C THR A 47 17.97 4.45 -4.43
N VAL A 48 16.90 5.24 -4.28
CA VAL A 48 15.64 5.04 -5.01
C VAL A 48 15.85 5.18 -6.51
N LEU A 49 16.56 6.22 -6.96
CA LEU A 49 16.85 6.44 -8.38
C LEU A 49 17.63 5.26 -8.99
N ALA A 50 18.68 4.81 -8.31
CA ALA A 50 19.46 3.65 -8.76
C ALA A 50 18.61 2.37 -8.81
N ALA A 51 17.68 2.17 -7.87
CA ALA A 51 16.76 1.03 -7.88
C ALA A 51 15.76 1.11 -9.03
N CYS A 52 15.19 2.29 -9.30
CA CYS A 52 14.27 2.51 -10.42
C CYS A 52 14.97 2.27 -11.77
N GLU A 53 16.19 2.78 -11.95
CA GLU A 53 16.99 2.57 -13.16
C GLU A 53 17.27 1.08 -13.38
N ARG A 54 17.73 0.37 -12.35
CA ARG A 54 18.00 -1.08 -12.42
C ARG A 54 16.74 -1.91 -12.70
N ALA A 55 15.57 -1.42 -12.30
CA ALA A 55 14.28 -2.04 -12.61
C ALA A 55 13.75 -1.67 -14.01
N GLY A 56 14.46 -0.82 -14.76
CA GLY A 56 14.02 -0.34 -16.08
C GLY A 56 12.83 0.61 -16.00
N LEU A 57 12.58 1.24 -14.85
CA LEU A 57 11.45 2.15 -14.65
C LEU A 57 11.82 3.56 -15.11
N SER A 58 11.05 4.08 -16.07
CA SER A 58 11.12 5.49 -16.48
C SER A 58 10.03 6.27 -15.74
N LEU A 59 10.43 6.99 -14.69
CA LEU A 59 9.52 7.75 -13.82
C LEU A 59 9.73 9.25 -14.00
N ASN A 60 8.65 10.03 -13.85
CA ASN A 60 8.74 11.48 -13.77
C ASN A 60 9.12 11.94 -12.34
N GLU A 61 9.44 13.22 -12.17
CA GLU A 61 9.91 13.77 -10.88
C GLU A 61 8.87 13.62 -9.75
N GLU A 62 7.58 13.78 -10.06
CA GLU A 62 6.49 13.60 -9.08
C GLU A 62 6.41 12.16 -8.58
N GLN A 63 6.56 11.19 -9.50
CA GLN A 63 6.59 9.77 -9.18
C GLN A 63 7.83 9.40 -8.37
N ILE A 64 8.98 9.97 -8.71
CA ILE A 64 10.21 9.80 -7.93
C ILE A 64 10.01 10.34 -6.51
N ALA A 65 9.38 11.51 -6.36
CA ALA A 65 9.05 12.08 -5.06
C ALA A 65 8.11 11.19 -4.25
N MET A 66 7.10 10.58 -4.89
CA MET A 66 6.22 9.61 -4.23
C MET A 66 6.97 8.37 -3.74
N VAL A 67 7.84 7.79 -4.58
CA VAL A 67 8.63 6.60 -4.19
C VAL A 67 9.62 6.97 -3.08
N CYS A 68 10.26 8.14 -3.15
CA CYS A 68 11.11 8.64 -2.09
C CYS A 68 10.34 8.79 -0.78
N GLY A 69 9.13 9.37 -0.82
CA GLY A 69 8.22 9.48 0.33
C GLY A 69 7.89 8.13 0.98
N ALA A 70 7.72 7.08 0.16
CA ALA A 70 7.44 5.72 0.65
C ALA A 70 8.69 4.97 1.16
N ALA A 71 9.89 5.34 0.68
CA ALA A 71 11.13 4.59 0.93
C ALA A 71 11.49 4.38 2.42
N PRO A 72 11.31 5.36 3.34
CA PRO A 72 11.57 5.15 4.76
C PRO A 72 10.68 4.05 5.36
N TYR A 73 9.39 4.03 4.97
CA TYR A 73 8.44 3.04 5.47
C TYR A 73 8.78 1.63 4.96
N VAL A 74 9.15 1.51 3.68
CA VAL A 74 9.61 0.23 3.12
C VAL A 74 10.89 -0.23 3.82
N THR A 75 11.85 0.67 4.04
CA THR A 75 13.09 0.36 4.77
C THR A 75 12.78 -0.15 6.17
N ALA A 76 11.90 0.55 6.91
CA ALA A 76 11.44 0.10 8.22
C ALA A 76 10.81 -1.30 8.12
N MET A 77 9.85 -1.52 7.20
CA MET A 77 9.20 -2.82 6.99
C MET A 77 10.20 -3.94 6.71
N THR A 78 11.20 -3.71 5.87
CA THR A 78 12.22 -4.73 5.58
C THR A 78 13.06 -5.07 6.80
N HIS A 79 13.36 -4.11 7.68
CA HIS A 79 14.03 -4.37 8.95
C HIS A 79 13.21 -5.32 9.83
N TRP A 80 11.88 -5.16 9.89
CA TRP A 80 11.00 -6.08 10.62
C TRP A 80 10.97 -7.50 10.02
N LEU A 81 11.12 -7.63 8.71
CA LEU A 81 11.16 -8.93 8.03
C LEU A 81 12.47 -9.70 8.25
N ARG A 82 13.57 -9.02 8.61
CA ARG A 82 14.88 -9.64 8.88
C ARG A 82 14.88 -10.37 10.22
N ARG A 83 14.11 -11.46 10.30
CA ARG A 83 14.22 -12.47 11.36
C ARG A 83 15.36 -13.42 11.00
N LYS A 84 16.06 -13.95 12.00
CA LYS A 84 17.02 -15.04 11.78
C LYS A 84 16.24 -16.26 11.28
N ARG A 85 16.47 -16.65 10.04
CA ARG A 85 15.97 -17.90 9.45
C ARG A 85 17.11 -18.89 9.40
N ASP A 86 16.86 -20.15 9.76
CA ASP A 86 17.83 -21.22 9.51
C ASP A 86 17.94 -21.49 8.00
N PHE A 87 19.08 -21.97 7.55
CA PHE A 87 19.32 -22.33 6.14
C PHE A 87 18.35 -23.40 5.64
N ARG A 88 17.84 -24.25 6.54
CA ARG A 88 16.87 -25.30 6.24
C ARG A 88 15.42 -24.82 6.17
N GLU A 89 15.15 -23.56 6.50
CA GLU A 89 13.81 -23.01 6.33
C GLU A 89 13.51 -22.82 4.84
N GLU A 90 12.70 -23.71 4.30
CA GLU A 90 12.30 -23.66 2.89
C GLU A 90 11.41 -22.43 2.61
N PRO A 91 11.58 -21.78 1.45
CA PRO A 91 10.65 -20.75 0.99
C PRO A 91 9.23 -21.30 0.88
N ALA A 92 8.23 -20.42 1.02
CA ALA A 92 6.82 -20.80 0.92
C ALA A 92 6.43 -21.41 -0.44
N ASN A 93 7.26 -21.19 -1.48
CA ASN A 93 7.06 -21.78 -2.79
C ASN A 93 8.35 -22.50 -3.22
N ILE A 94 8.26 -23.82 -3.39
CA ILE A 94 9.35 -24.68 -3.85
C ILE A 94 8.91 -25.42 -5.12
N PHE A 95 9.81 -25.52 -6.08
CA PHE A 95 9.58 -26.33 -7.27
C PHE A 95 9.70 -27.82 -6.91
N GLN A 96 8.69 -28.61 -7.26
CA GLN A 96 8.66 -30.05 -7.03
C GLN A 96 8.41 -30.78 -8.35
N PHE A 97 9.06 -31.92 -8.55
CA PHE A 97 8.77 -32.80 -9.67
C PHE A 97 7.53 -33.66 -9.36
N PRO A 98 6.59 -33.82 -10.30
CA PRO A 98 5.45 -34.72 -10.11
C PRO A 98 5.94 -36.16 -9.97
N THR A 99 5.36 -36.89 -9.01
CA THR A 99 5.66 -38.31 -8.72
C THR A 99 4.75 -39.22 -9.51
#